data_AF-A0A7S3W1Q3-F1
#
_entry.id   AF-A0A7S3W1Q3-F1
#
_cell.length_a   1.000
_cell.length_b   1.000
_cell.length_c   1.000
_cell.angle_alpha   90.00
_cell.angle_beta   90.00
_cell.angle_gamma   90.00
#
_symmetry.space_group_name_H-M   'P 1'
#
loop_
_entity.id
_entity.type
_entity.pdbx_description
1 polymer ?
#
loop_
_entity_poly.entity_id
_entity_poly.type
_entity_poly.pdbx_seq_one_letter_code
_entity_poly.pdbx_strand_id
1 'polypeptide(L)'
;KLSPSGALTCQHGPEECLANSYEQCLIDVYPSFDTYFPFYECMESNIDSGWTIKKQASECAASTGLDLARIEACVFDKARSAALQKKFRNMTPSTHKYVPWVVVNGVHSASDGQKLIAEVCAAYEGPRTPIACVAASSQPVATEATDLCMAQ
;
A
#
# COMPACT_ATOMS: atom_id res chain seq x y z
N LYS A 1 13.91 4.85 1.06
CA LYS A 1 15.04 5.46 1.81
C LYS A 1 15.71 6.57 0.99
N LEU A 2 16.55 7.40 1.64
CA LEU A 2 17.41 8.35 0.95
C LEU A 2 18.87 7.97 1.23
N SER A 3 19.71 7.93 0.20
CA SER A 3 21.15 7.80 0.34
C SER A 3 21.76 9.05 1.01
N PRO A 4 23.04 9.00 1.43
CA PRO A 4 23.76 10.20 1.88
C PRO A 4 23.78 11.34 0.84
N SER A 5 23.70 11.03 -0.46
CA SER A 5 23.62 12.01 -1.55
C SER A 5 22.20 12.52 -1.81
N GLY A 6 21.21 12.10 -1.02
CA GLY A 6 19.80 12.49 -1.20
C GLY A 6 19.07 11.77 -2.34
N ALA A 7 19.68 10.74 -2.92
CA ALA A 7 19.05 9.90 -3.94
C ALA A 7 18.08 8.90 -3.31
N LEU A 8 16.97 8.59 -3.99
CA LEU A 8 16.05 7.56 -3.54
C LEU A 8 16.69 6.18 -3.66
N THR A 9 16.55 5.40 -2.60
CA THR A 9 16.99 4.00 -2.53
C THR A 9 15.92 3.17 -1.84
N CYS A 10 15.75 1.92 -2.25
CA CYS A 10 14.79 1.00 -1.64
C CYS A 10 15.53 -0.20 -1.02
N GLN A 11 14.92 -0.85 -0.03
CA GLN A 11 15.57 -1.88 0.79
C GLN A 11 15.83 -3.18 0.01
N HIS A 12 14.91 -3.51 -0.88
CA HIS A 12 14.91 -4.66 -1.76
C HIS A 12 15.40 -4.30 -3.17
N GLY A 13 16.18 -3.22 -3.29
CA GLY A 13 16.85 -2.84 -4.52
C GLY A 13 15.99 -2.06 -5.53
N PRO A 14 16.42 -1.98 -6.80
CA PRO A 14 15.81 -1.10 -7.79
C PRO A 14 14.41 -1.54 -8.24
N GLU A 15 14.09 -2.84 -8.22
CA GLU A 15 12.77 -3.35 -8.60
C GLU A 15 11.69 -2.87 -7.61
N GLU A 16 11.97 -2.87 -6.31
CA GLU A 16 11.06 -2.28 -5.30
C GLU A 16 10.85 -0.78 -5.54
N CYS A 17 11.89 -0.04 -5.89
CA CYS A 17 11.74 1.38 -6.26
C CYS A 17 10.89 1.56 -7.53
N LEU A 18 10.97 0.62 -8.48
CA LEU A 18 10.14 0.65 -9.68
C LEU A 18 8.67 0.33 -9.36
N ALA A 19 8.42 -0.70 -8.55
CA ALA A 19 7.07 -1.07 -8.09
C ALA A 19 6.39 0.08 -7.33
N ASN A 20 7.08 0.65 -6.35
CA ASN A 20 6.65 1.86 -5.64
C ASN A 20 6.32 3.03 -6.59
N SER A 21 7.08 3.18 -7.68
CA SER A 21 6.79 4.22 -8.68
C SER A 21 5.47 3.97 -9.39
N TYR A 22 5.19 2.72 -9.79
CA TYR A 22 3.91 2.35 -10.42
C TYR A 22 2.74 2.65 -9.50
N GLU A 23 2.79 2.20 -8.25
CA GLU A 23 1.71 2.39 -7.27
C GLU A 23 1.45 3.87 -6.95
N GLN A 24 2.50 4.66 -6.76
CA GLN A 24 2.36 6.06 -6.41
C GLN A 24 1.93 6.91 -7.62
N CYS A 25 2.43 6.58 -8.81
CA CYS A 25 1.95 7.19 -10.04
C CYS A 25 0.51 6.82 -10.36
N LEU A 26 0.11 5.58 -10.09
CA LEU A 26 -1.28 5.12 -10.20
C LEU A 26 -2.21 5.95 -9.32
N ILE A 27 -1.87 6.14 -8.03
CA ILE A 27 -2.66 7.00 -7.13
C ILE A 27 -2.69 8.45 -7.62
N ASP A 28 -1.57 8.96 -8.16
CA ASP A 28 -1.51 10.34 -8.68
C ASP A 28 -2.35 10.54 -9.94
N VAL A 29 -2.39 9.56 -10.86
CA VAL A 29 -3.15 9.67 -12.13
C VAL A 29 -4.61 9.23 -12.04
N TYR A 30 -4.94 8.38 -11.06
CA TYR A 30 -6.27 7.86 -10.74
C TYR A 30 -6.54 8.00 -9.22
N PRO A 31 -6.87 9.20 -8.71
CA PRO A 31 -6.91 9.46 -7.26
C PRO A 31 -8.09 8.84 -6.51
N SER A 32 -9.05 8.24 -7.21
CA SER A 32 -10.18 7.56 -6.57
C SER A 32 -9.76 6.18 -6.07
N PHE A 33 -9.96 5.91 -4.78
CA PHE A 33 -9.65 4.60 -4.16
C PHE A 33 -10.25 3.44 -4.95
N ASP A 34 -11.54 3.51 -5.27
CA ASP A 34 -12.25 2.45 -6.00
C ASP A 34 -11.69 2.21 -7.41
N THR A 35 -10.92 3.17 -7.95
CA THR A 35 -10.28 3.06 -9.25
C THR A 35 -8.86 2.51 -9.16
N TYR A 36 -8.02 3.05 -8.27
CA TYR A 36 -6.62 2.61 -8.21
C TYR A 36 -6.44 1.30 -7.43
N PHE A 37 -7.26 1.05 -6.41
CA PHE A 37 -7.00 -0.02 -5.46
C PHE A 37 -7.00 -1.42 -6.10
N PRO A 38 -7.91 -1.76 -7.04
CA PRO A 38 -7.85 -3.05 -7.73
C PRO A 38 -6.54 -3.29 -8.50
N PHE A 39 -5.95 -2.25 -9.10
CA PHE A 39 -4.64 -2.37 -9.76
C PHE A 39 -3.53 -2.53 -8.72
N TYR A 40 -3.58 -1.73 -7.65
CA TYR A 40 -2.61 -1.80 -6.54
C TYR A 40 -2.60 -3.21 -5.94
N GLU A 41 -3.77 -3.75 -5.58
CA GLU A 41 -3.93 -5.10 -5.06
C GLU A 41 -3.41 -6.17 -6.03
N CYS A 42 -3.67 -6.00 -7.34
CA CYS A 42 -3.16 -6.91 -8.36
C CYS A 42 -1.62 -6.94 -8.39
N MET A 43 -0.95 -5.79 -8.29
CA MET A 43 0.52 -5.72 -8.23
C MET A 43 1.04 -6.46 -7.00
N GLU A 44 0.53 -6.13 -5.81
CA GLU A 44 0.94 -6.70 -4.53
C GLU A 44 0.64 -8.20 -4.41
N SER A 45 -0.45 -8.67 -5.01
CA SER A 45 -0.80 -10.09 -5.01
C SER A 45 0.09 -10.94 -5.93
N ASN A 46 0.90 -10.30 -6.78
CA ASN A 46 1.71 -10.97 -7.78
C ASN A 46 3.23 -10.76 -7.58
N ILE A 47 3.69 -10.32 -6.40
CA ILE A 47 5.13 -10.13 -6.14
C ILE A 47 5.95 -11.41 -6.36
N ASP A 48 5.39 -12.57 -6.02
CA ASP A 48 6.05 -13.88 -6.11
C ASP A 48 5.75 -14.64 -7.41
N SER A 49 5.07 -14.00 -8.37
CA SER A 49 4.70 -14.60 -9.67
C SER A 49 5.90 -14.94 -10.58
N GLY A 50 7.11 -14.47 -10.22
CA GLY A 50 8.30 -14.51 -11.07
C GLY A 50 8.23 -13.55 -12.27
N TRP A 51 7.20 -12.70 -12.33
CA TRP A 51 7.07 -11.67 -13.36
C TRP A 51 8.00 -10.49 -13.09
N THR A 52 8.42 -9.82 -14.16
CA THR A 52 9.02 -8.49 -14.01
C THR A 52 7.96 -7.48 -13.59
N ILE A 53 8.36 -6.40 -12.93
CA ILE A 53 7.43 -5.33 -12.50
C ILE A 53 6.64 -4.75 -13.69
N LYS A 54 7.28 -4.62 -14.86
CA LYS A 54 6.59 -4.16 -16.08
C LYS A 54 5.52 -5.15 -16.55
N LYS A 55 5.81 -6.45 -16.48
CA LYS A 55 4.81 -7.47 -16.82
C LYS A 55 3.65 -7.42 -15.83
N GLN A 56 3.91 -7.35 -14.53
CA GLN A 56 2.86 -7.18 -13.51
C GLN A 56 1.98 -5.97 -13.81
N ALA A 57 2.58 -4.80 -14.04
CA ALA A 57 1.85 -3.57 -14.36
C ALA A 57 0.99 -3.73 -15.63
N SER A 58 1.50 -4.41 -16.66
CA SER A 58 0.74 -4.66 -17.89
C SER A 58 -0.46 -5.57 -17.66
N GLU A 59 -0.29 -6.67 -16.92
CA GLU A 59 -1.37 -7.62 -16.63
C GLU A 59 -2.43 -6.98 -15.72
N CYS A 60 -2.00 -6.19 -14.73
CA CYS A 60 -2.89 -5.48 -13.82
C CYS A 60 -3.62 -4.31 -14.48
N ALA A 61 -3.01 -3.61 -15.44
CA ALA A 61 -3.70 -2.63 -16.26
C ALA A 61 -4.78 -3.30 -17.12
N ALA A 62 -4.46 -4.44 -17.74
CA ALA A 62 -5.40 -5.19 -18.55
C ALA A 62 -6.59 -5.71 -17.73
N SER A 63 -6.36 -6.24 -16.53
CA SER A 63 -7.42 -6.79 -15.67
C SER A 63 -8.37 -5.73 -15.12
N THR A 64 -7.87 -4.50 -14.94
CA THR A 64 -8.64 -3.38 -14.38
C THR A 64 -9.19 -2.42 -15.43
N GLY A 65 -8.73 -2.54 -16.68
CA GLY A 65 -9.08 -1.62 -17.77
C GLY A 65 -8.45 -0.23 -17.65
N LEU A 66 -7.43 -0.07 -16.79
CA LEU A 66 -6.71 1.20 -16.65
C LEU A 66 -5.72 1.40 -17.80
N ASP A 67 -5.57 2.66 -18.23
CA ASP A 67 -4.60 3.03 -19.24
C ASP A 67 -3.17 2.94 -18.67
N LEU A 68 -2.45 1.88 -19.03
CA LEU A 68 -1.06 1.66 -18.64
C LEU A 68 -0.14 2.79 -19.12
N ALA A 69 -0.34 3.29 -20.34
CA ALA A 69 0.52 4.33 -20.91
C ALA A 69 0.43 5.63 -20.11
N ARG A 70 -0.77 5.95 -19.59
CA ARG A 70 -0.97 7.07 -18.67
C ARG A 70 -0.21 6.90 -17.35
N ILE A 71 -0.15 5.69 -16.80
CA ILE A 71 0.61 5.38 -15.58
C ILE A 71 2.11 5.46 -15.88
N GLU A 72 2.56 4.80 -16.95
CA GLU A 72 3.96 4.76 -17.38
C GLU A 72 4.52 6.15 -17.74
N ALA A 73 3.69 7.05 -18.29
CA ALA A 73 4.07 8.44 -18.52
C ALA A 73 4.48 9.16 -17.22
N CYS A 74 3.87 8.82 -16.08
CA CYS A 74 4.32 9.30 -14.77
C CYS A 74 5.56 8.53 -14.28
N VAL A 75 5.56 7.21 -14.38
CA VAL A 75 6.66 6.35 -13.88
C VAL A 75 8.00 6.72 -14.52
N PHE A 76 8.00 6.98 -15.83
CA PHE A 76 9.21 7.29 -16.60
C PHE A 76 9.53 8.78 -16.66
N ASP A 77 8.66 9.66 -16.16
CA ASP A 77 9.03 11.01 -15.76
C ASP A 77 9.81 10.94 -14.43
N LYS A 78 11.14 10.91 -14.54
CA LYS A 78 12.05 10.78 -13.40
C LYS A 78 11.83 11.86 -12.33
N ALA A 79 11.51 13.09 -12.73
CA ALA A 79 11.33 14.19 -11.79
C ALA A 79 10.01 14.02 -11.01
N ARG A 80 8.93 13.69 -11.73
CA ARG A 80 7.61 13.45 -11.12
C ARG A 80 7.61 12.22 -10.23
N SER A 81 8.10 11.08 -10.72
CA SER A 81 8.19 9.83 -9.96
C SER A 81 9.04 10.01 -8.69
N ALA A 82 10.20 10.68 -8.77
CA ALA A 82 11.01 10.95 -7.59
C ALA A 82 10.33 11.91 -6.59
N ALA A 83 9.58 12.90 -7.07
CA ALA A 83 8.81 13.79 -6.20
C ALA A 83 7.70 13.03 -5.46
N LEU A 84 6.99 12.14 -6.14
CA LEU A 84 5.96 11.29 -5.55
C LEU A 84 6.56 10.35 -4.51
N GLN A 85 7.65 9.64 -4.81
CA GLN A 85 8.31 8.77 -3.83
C GLN A 85 8.75 9.52 -2.56
N LYS A 86 9.26 10.75 -2.70
CA LYS A 86 9.59 11.59 -1.54
C LYS A 86 8.34 12.00 -0.75
N LYS A 87 7.25 12.35 -1.44
CA LYS A 87 5.97 12.69 -0.82
C LYS A 87 5.43 11.52 0.01
N PHE A 88 5.29 10.34 -0.59
CA PHE A 88 4.78 9.14 0.10
C PHE A 88 5.70 8.69 1.24
N ARG A 89 7.03 8.72 1.05
CA ARG A 89 7.99 8.47 2.14
C ARG A 89 7.73 9.36 3.36
N ASN A 90 7.40 10.64 3.14
CA ASN A 90 7.20 11.60 4.21
C ASN A 90 5.81 11.49 4.89
N MET A 91 4.89 10.69 4.35
CA MET A 91 3.61 10.40 4.99
C MET A 91 3.77 9.39 6.14
N THR A 92 4.79 8.52 6.08
CA THR A 92 5.12 7.61 7.17
C THR A 92 6.03 8.32 8.19
N PRO A 93 5.72 8.29 9.50
CA PRO A 93 6.55 8.93 10.52
C PRO A 93 8.01 8.47 10.45
N SER A 94 8.99 9.37 10.54
CA SER A 94 10.41 8.99 10.49
C SER A 94 10.86 8.08 11.64
N THR A 95 10.03 7.95 12.67
CA THR A 95 10.25 7.11 13.85
C THR A 95 9.75 5.67 13.70
N HIS A 96 9.06 5.33 12.59
CA HIS A 96 8.62 3.94 12.34
C HIS A 96 9.82 2.98 12.41
N LYS A 97 9.58 1.77 12.92
CA LYS A 97 10.64 0.78 13.19
C LYS A 97 10.62 -0.41 12.22
N TYR A 98 9.50 -0.60 11.55
CA TYR A 98 9.23 -1.68 10.61
C TYR A 98 8.18 -1.23 9.61
N VAL A 99 7.97 -2.05 8.59
CA VAL A 99 6.83 -1.99 7.68
C VAL A 99 6.13 -3.36 7.69
N PRO A 100 4.79 -3.42 7.54
CA PRO A 100 3.86 -2.29 7.41
C PRO A 100 3.75 -1.44 8.70
N TRP A 101 3.42 -0.15 8.56
CA TRP A 101 3.20 0.77 9.68
C TRP A 101 1.76 1.30 9.64
N VAL A 102 0.87 0.68 10.40
CA VAL A 102 -0.58 0.91 10.32
C VAL A 102 -1.02 1.94 11.35
N VAL A 103 -1.82 2.91 10.92
CA VAL A 103 -2.39 3.95 11.79
C VAL A 103 -3.91 4.01 11.60
N VAL A 104 -4.63 4.12 12.72
CA VAL A 104 -6.09 4.34 12.75
C VAL A 104 -6.33 5.68 13.44
N ASN A 105 -6.92 6.65 12.73
CA ASN A 105 -7.13 8.02 13.21
C ASN A 105 -5.87 8.68 13.82
N GLY A 106 -4.70 8.44 13.21
CA GLY A 106 -3.42 9.01 13.64
C GLY A 106 -2.76 8.27 14.82
N VAL A 107 -3.40 7.24 15.38
CA VAL A 107 -2.83 6.38 16.42
C VAL A 107 -2.26 5.13 15.79
N HIS A 108 -1.03 4.77 16.14
CA HIS A 108 -0.42 3.53 15.67
C HIS A 108 -1.21 2.31 16.16
N SER A 109 -1.43 1.34 15.27
CA SER A 109 -2.11 0.08 15.58
C SER A 109 -1.40 -0.63 16.73
N ALA A 110 -2.16 -1.06 17.74
CA ALA A 110 -1.60 -1.80 18.88
C ALA A 110 -1.34 -3.27 18.54
N SER A 111 -2.01 -3.77 17.50
CA SER A 111 -1.86 -5.13 16.97
C SER A 111 -1.02 -5.20 15.70
N ASP A 112 -0.31 -4.14 15.34
CA ASP A 112 0.47 -4.04 14.09
C ASP A 112 -0.36 -4.38 12.84
N GLY A 113 -1.64 -4.02 12.86
CA GLY A 113 -2.60 -4.27 11.78
C GLY A 113 -3.32 -5.62 11.84
N GLN A 114 -2.91 -6.56 12.71
CA GLN A 114 -3.52 -7.90 12.78
C GLN A 114 -4.98 -7.87 13.20
N LYS A 115 -5.40 -6.89 14.01
CA LYS A 115 -6.78 -6.71 14.47
C LYS A 115 -7.41 -5.43 13.92
N LEU A 116 -7.04 -5.05 12.70
CA LEU A 116 -7.42 -3.77 12.09
C LEU A 116 -8.94 -3.52 12.12
N ILE A 117 -9.77 -4.51 11.80
CA ILE A 117 -11.24 -4.35 11.85
C ILE A 117 -11.69 -3.97 13.27
N ALA A 118 -11.20 -4.65 14.29
CA ALA A 118 -11.57 -4.37 15.67
C ALA A 118 -11.10 -2.97 16.11
N GLU A 119 -9.89 -2.58 15.72
CA GLU A 119 -9.33 -1.26 16.02
C GLU A 119 -10.07 -0.12 15.31
N VAL A 120 -10.41 -0.31 14.02
CA VAL A 120 -11.25 0.64 13.25
C VAL A 120 -12.63 0.77 13.90
N CYS A 121 -13.23 -0.35 14.29
CA CYS A 121 -14.53 -0.36 14.95
C CYS A 121 -14.51 0.31 16.33
N ALA A 122 -13.43 0.14 17.10
CA ALA A 122 -13.25 0.82 18.37
C ALA A 122 -13.04 2.34 18.18
N ALA A 123 -12.43 2.76 17.08
CA ALA A 123 -12.21 4.17 16.73
C ALA A 123 -13.39 4.84 16.00
N TYR A 124 -14.46 4.10 15.70
CA TYR A 124 -15.60 4.61 14.94
C TYR A 124 -16.57 5.40 15.82
N GLU A 125 -16.70 6.71 15.55
CA GLU A 125 -17.58 7.62 16.29
C GLU A 125 -18.88 7.97 15.54
N GLY A 126 -19.13 7.30 14.41
CA GLY A 126 -20.29 7.61 13.57
C GLY A 126 -21.62 7.14 14.19
N PRO A 127 -22.76 7.70 13.72
CA PRO A 127 -24.06 7.52 14.36
C PRO A 127 -24.66 6.12 14.18
N ARG A 128 -24.14 5.31 13.25
CA ARG A 128 -24.62 3.94 13.00
C ARG A 128 -23.43 3.00 12.93
N THR A 129 -23.27 2.18 13.96
CA THR A 129 -22.24 1.14 14.01
C THR A 129 -22.39 0.20 12.81
N PRO A 130 -21.34 0.02 11.99
CA PRO A 130 -21.37 -0.94 10.89
C PRO A 130 -21.60 -2.36 11.39
N ILE A 131 -22.31 -3.19 10.61
CA ILE A 131 -22.60 -4.60 10.97
C ILE A 131 -21.29 -5.39 11.23
N ALA A 132 -20.23 -5.11 10.46
CA ALA A 132 -18.92 -5.71 10.65
C ALA A 132 -18.34 -5.46 12.07
N CYS A 133 -18.64 -4.31 12.68
CA CYS A 133 -18.20 -3.99 14.03
C CYS A 133 -18.97 -4.74 15.11
N VAL A 134 -20.25 -5.04 14.86
CA VAL A 134 -21.04 -5.90 15.74
C VAL A 134 -20.45 -7.32 15.74
N ALA A 135 -20.12 -7.86 14.56
CA ALA A 135 -19.48 -9.17 14.44
C ALA A 135 -18.08 -9.22 15.09
N ALA A 136 -17.26 -8.19 14.89
CA ALA A 136 -15.91 -8.10 15.46
C ALA A 136 -15.89 -8.09 17.00
N SER A 137 -16.94 -7.55 17.64
CA SER A 137 -17.08 -7.54 19.10
C SER A 137 -17.46 -8.90 19.71
N SER A 138 -17.82 -9.89 18.89
CA SER A 138 -18.36 -11.19 19.31
C SER A 138 -17.41 -12.38 19.08
N GLN A 139 -16.22 -12.14 18.52
CA GLN A 139 -15.24 -13.19 18.27
C GLN A 139 -14.37 -13.44 19.52
N PRO A 140 -14.31 -14.68 20.05
CA PRO A 140 -13.25 -15.04 20.98
C PRO A 140 -11.90 -14.89 20.27
N VAL A 141 -10.85 -14.55 21.03
CA VAL A 141 -9.47 -14.43 20.51
C VAL A 141 -9.06 -15.77 19.90
N ALA A 142 -9.20 -15.90 18.59
CA ALA A 142 -8.68 -17.03 17.85
C ALA A 142 -7.16 -16.86 17.75
N THR A 143 -6.43 -17.76 18.41
CA THR A 143 -4.99 -17.95 18.24
C THR A 143 -4.75 -18.73 16.96
N GLU A 144 -4.81 -18.07 15.80
CA GLU A 144 -4.27 -18.64 14.57
C GLU A 144 -3.82 -17.50 13.65
N ALA A 145 -2.52 -17.23 13.69
CA ALA A 145 -1.86 -16.34 12.76
C ALA A 145 -1.87 -17.00 11.38
N THR A 146 -2.62 -16.43 10.44
CA THR A 146 -2.35 -16.63 9.02
C THR A 146 -1.68 -15.37 8.50
N ASP A 147 -0.37 -15.53 8.29
CA ASP A 147 0.56 -14.56 7.72
C ASP A 147 0.17 -14.18 6.28
N LEU A 148 -0.73 -13.21 6.14
CA LEU A 148 -1.03 -12.58 4.85
C LEU A 148 -0.32 -11.24 4.66
N CYS A 149 0.47 -10.78 5.63
CA CYS A 149 1.21 -9.52 5.56
C CYS A 149 2.71 -9.65 5.93
N MET A 150 3.24 -10.88 5.91
CA MET A 150 4.65 -11.17 6.18
C MET A 150 5.31 -11.78 4.94
N ALA A 151 5.34 -11.04 3.85
CA ALA A 151 6.27 -11.33 2.75
C ALA A 151 7.37 -10.26 2.75
N GLN A 152 8.52 -10.61 3.35
CA GLN A 152 9.83 -9.99 3.17
C GLN A 152 10.86 -11.10 3.02
#